data_AF-A0A956LRM9-F1
#
_entry.id   AF-A0A956LRM9-F1
#
_cell.length_a   1.000
_cell.length_b   1.000
_cell.length_c   1.000
_cell.angle_alpha   90.00
_cell.angle_beta   90.00
_cell.angle_gamma   90.00
#
_symmetry.space_group_name_H-M   'P 1'
#
loop_
_entity.id
_entity.type
_entity.pdbx_description
1 polymer ?
#
loop_
_entity_poly.entity_id
_entity_poly.type
_entity_poly.pdbx_seq_one_letter_code
_entity_poly.pdbx_strand_id
1 'polypeptide(L)'
;MTRTSLLSLATAVLLAPAGLAAQRIISDPAPPRSPAWGVGGAQIMQSRAARRPQAAQFDTAGVAPLGAVGDTVTLFYFPDGANLGRTRRARIMRRQRFLPPTAWTRACDNLAHAGWLYDLDAPATSSFAVVVPGAHGAPVFRAPPPMAAAGARPFFLAWADSVWQRYEAKYSPMTDRQRATMYYNFHSDSLDAGWHRTRLWGVNGPDGHRYAVFSVWMRDDQTDGTANTTATWVVNGWGYPVARATGNVDIYGVSDSDGDGIDEVVTSAGLIRWDGNAWRLPEVYRDEPCMLHRVTGPPPGWRP
;
A
#
# COMPACT_ATOMS: atom_id res chain seq x y z
N MET A 1 59.14 -46.58 -7.35
CA MET A 1 57.82 -47.16 -7.01
C MET A 1 57.53 -46.85 -5.55
N THR A 2 56.27 -46.51 -5.22
CA THR A 2 55.65 -46.30 -3.87
C THR A 2 56.26 -45.19 -2.99
N ARG A 3 55.72 -43.95 -2.96
CA ARG A 3 54.53 -43.40 -2.26
C ARG A 3 54.49 -43.61 -0.73
N THR A 4 54.55 -42.49 0.01
CA THR A 4 53.79 -42.05 1.23
C THR A 4 54.68 -41.13 2.07
N SER A 5 54.28 -40.04 2.73
CA SER A 5 53.06 -39.24 2.75
C SER A 5 53.39 -37.89 3.40
N LEU A 6 52.65 -36.86 2.99
CA LEU A 6 52.61 -35.49 3.50
C LEU A 6 52.25 -35.42 4.99
N LEU A 7 52.90 -34.52 5.72
CA LEU A 7 52.32 -33.85 6.89
C LEU A 7 53.13 -32.57 7.18
N SER A 8 52.58 -31.42 6.80
CA SER A 8 52.83 -30.17 7.52
C SER A 8 51.69 -29.19 7.29
N LEU A 9 51.16 -28.76 8.44
CA LEU A 9 50.09 -27.82 8.70
C LEU A 9 49.94 -26.70 7.66
N ALA A 10 48.79 -26.69 6.99
CA ALA A 10 48.18 -25.44 6.56
C ALA A 10 46.99 -25.17 7.49
N THR A 11 47.17 -24.27 8.44
CA THR A 11 46.11 -23.73 9.28
C THR A 11 45.17 -22.93 8.37
N ALA A 12 44.17 -23.59 7.81
CA ALA A 12 43.03 -22.93 7.22
C ALA A 12 42.21 -22.33 8.38
N VAL A 13 42.49 -21.07 8.69
CA VAL A 13 41.56 -20.21 9.42
C VAL A 13 40.31 -20.17 8.56
N LEU A 14 39.32 -20.98 8.95
CA LEU A 14 37.95 -20.91 8.47
C LEU A 14 37.47 -19.47 8.69
N LEU A 15 37.51 -18.69 7.61
CA LEU A 15 36.57 -17.60 7.39
C LEU A 15 35.17 -18.25 7.42
N ALA A 16 34.62 -18.35 8.63
CA ALA A 16 33.19 -18.54 8.79
C ALA A 16 32.51 -17.43 7.98
N PRO A 17 31.51 -17.75 7.14
CA PRO A 17 30.76 -16.70 6.46
C PRO A 17 30.18 -15.79 7.54
N ALA A 18 30.58 -14.52 7.48
CA ALA A 18 30.07 -13.45 8.31
C ALA A 18 28.53 -13.47 8.28
N GLY A 19 27.94 -13.25 9.44
CA GLY A 19 26.58 -13.62 9.77
C GLY A 19 25.53 -13.26 8.72
N LEU A 20 24.85 -14.30 8.24
CA LEU A 20 23.41 -14.23 8.02
C LEU A 20 22.80 -13.88 9.38
N ALA A 21 22.57 -12.58 9.65
CA ALA A 21 21.78 -12.15 10.79
C ALA A 21 20.41 -12.83 10.66
N ALA A 22 20.17 -13.86 11.49
CA ALA A 22 19.01 -14.71 11.39
C ALA A 22 17.74 -13.87 11.46
N GLN A 23 16.91 -13.93 10.42
CA GLN A 23 15.51 -13.50 10.49
C GLN A 23 14.90 -14.20 11.71
N ARG A 24 14.41 -13.43 12.68
CA ARG A 24 13.74 -14.01 13.84
C ARG A 24 12.30 -14.31 13.43
N ILE A 25 12.11 -15.44 12.75
CA ILE A 25 10.79 -15.99 12.47
C ILE A 25 10.22 -16.43 13.81
N ILE A 26 9.15 -15.77 14.26
CA ILE A 26 8.47 -16.11 15.51
C ILE A 26 7.27 -16.97 15.15
N SER A 27 7.17 -18.12 15.80
CA SER A 27 5.98 -18.98 15.77
C SER A 27 4.74 -18.18 16.15
N ASP A 28 3.63 -18.46 15.47
CA ASP A 28 2.39 -17.70 15.52
C ASP A 28 2.01 -17.21 16.94
N PRO A 29 2.14 -15.91 17.27
CA PRO A 29 1.64 -15.40 18.54
C PRO A 29 0.11 -15.48 18.54
N ALA A 30 -0.47 -15.79 19.70
CA ALA A 30 -1.92 -15.84 19.87
C ALA A 30 -2.56 -14.54 19.33
N PRO A 31 -3.69 -14.61 18.60
CA PRO A 31 -4.25 -13.45 17.92
C PRO A 31 -4.60 -12.34 18.93
N PRO A 32 -4.49 -11.06 18.54
CA PRO A 32 -4.98 -9.97 19.36
C PRO A 32 -6.46 -10.17 19.68
N ARG A 33 -6.84 -9.86 20.92
CA ARG A 33 -8.23 -9.94 21.40
C ARG A 33 -9.17 -8.90 20.77
N SER A 34 -8.63 -7.92 20.06
CA SER A 34 -9.41 -6.91 19.32
C SER A 34 -9.42 -7.27 17.84
N PRO A 35 -10.58 -7.25 17.17
CA PRO A 35 -10.68 -7.48 15.73
C PRO A 35 -10.16 -6.25 14.99
N ALA A 36 -8.85 -5.95 15.08
CA ALA A 36 -8.14 -5.07 14.14
C ALA A 36 -7.93 -5.75 12.78
N TRP A 37 -8.81 -6.70 12.46
CA TRP A 37 -8.81 -7.48 11.24
C TRP A 37 -9.45 -6.59 10.19
N GLY A 38 -8.91 -6.58 8.97
CA GLY A 38 -9.79 -6.34 7.84
C GLY A 38 -9.43 -5.24 6.87
N VAL A 39 -8.51 -4.32 7.19
CA VAL A 39 -8.10 -3.27 6.22
C VAL A 39 -6.76 -3.54 5.57
N GLY A 40 -5.79 -4.10 6.28
CA GLY A 40 -4.48 -4.39 5.70
C GLY A 40 -4.56 -5.45 4.61
N GLY A 41 -3.87 -5.23 3.50
CA GLY A 41 -3.65 -6.21 2.45
C GLY A 41 -2.26 -6.83 2.53
N ALA A 42 -2.08 -7.99 1.93
CA ALA A 42 -0.77 -8.61 1.70
C ALA A 42 -0.45 -8.62 0.20
N GLN A 43 0.84 -8.64 -0.15
CA GLN A 43 1.28 -8.80 -1.53
C GLN A 43 1.91 -10.17 -1.74
N ILE A 44 1.69 -10.80 -2.89
CA ILE A 44 2.38 -12.08 -3.19
C ILE A 44 3.87 -11.82 -3.44
N MET A 45 4.72 -12.40 -2.60
CA MET A 45 6.14 -12.58 -2.84
C MET A 45 6.38 -13.88 -3.60
N GLN A 46 6.82 -13.78 -4.86
CA GLN A 46 7.32 -14.96 -5.56
C GLN A 46 8.79 -15.20 -5.17
N SER A 47 9.01 -16.14 -4.25
CA SER A 47 10.31 -16.82 -4.19
C SER A 47 10.40 -17.80 -5.36
N ARG A 48 11.41 -17.67 -6.23
CA ARG A 48 11.66 -18.62 -7.33
C ARG A 48 11.80 -20.08 -6.86
N ALA A 49 12.04 -20.32 -5.57
CA ALA A 49 12.17 -21.64 -4.97
C ALA A 49 10.86 -22.19 -4.35
N ALA A 50 9.83 -21.36 -4.17
CA ALA A 50 8.60 -21.78 -3.49
C ALA A 50 7.58 -22.36 -4.48
N ARG A 51 7.09 -23.58 -4.20
CA ARG A 51 6.02 -24.23 -4.99
C ARG A 51 4.63 -23.60 -4.77
N ARG A 52 4.50 -22.71 -3.78
CA ARG A 52 3.25 -22.04 -3.37
C ARG A 52 3.49 -20.53 -3.26
N PRO A 53 2.47 -19.69 -3.56
CA PRO A 53 2.56 -18.26 -3.36
C PRO A 53 2.62 -17.99 -1.86
N GLN A 54 3.64 -17.23 -1.47
CA GLN A 54 3.73 -16.66 -0.14
C GLN A 54 3.24 -15.22 -0.22
N ALA A 55 2.31 -14.82 0.63
CA ALA A 55 1.90 -13.44 0.74
C ALA A 55 2.61 -12.78 1.92
N ALA A 56 3.11 -11.56 1.74
CA ALA A 56 3.69 -10.73 2.78
C ALA A 56 2.76 -9.57 3.07
N GLN A 57 2.29 -9.49 4.31
CA GLN A 57 1.61 -8.33 4.83
C GLN A 57 2.63 -7.54 5.64
N PHE A 58 2.79 -6.27 5.29
CA PHE A 58 3.52 -5.33 6.11
C PHE A 58 2.60 -4.81 7.20
N ASP A 59 3.12 -4.83 8.42
CA ASP A 59 2.43 -4.36 9.61
C ASP A 59 3.49 -3.74 10.50
N THR A 60 3.43 -2.42 10.66
CA THR A 60 4.44 -1.57 11.27
C THR A 60 4.84 -2.06 12.67
N ALA A 61 3.92 -2.73 13.37
CA ALA A 61 4.18 -3.37 14.66
C ALA A 61 4.12 -4.92 14.60
N GLY A 62 3.65 -5.53 13.52
CA GLY A 62 3.47 -6.97 13.36
C GLY A 62 2.44 -7.55 14.35
N VAL A 63 1.40 -6.78 14.65
CA VAL A 63 0.38 -7.07 15.67
C VAL A 63 -0.99 -7.41 15.08
N ALA A 64 -1.33 -6.98 13.87
CA ALA A 64 -2.63 -7.13 13.22
C ALA A 64 -2.54 -8.02 11.97
N PRO A 65 -2.62 -9.36 12.12
CA PRO A 65 -2.60 -10.27 10.98
C PRO A 65 -3.85 -10.11 10.10
N LEU A 66 -3.68 -10.35 8.81
CA LEU A 66 -4.72 -10.44 7.77
C LEU A 66 -5.83 -11.43 8.17
N GLY A 67 -5.45 -12.57 8.75
CA GLY A 67 -6.37 -13.61 9.20
C GLY A 67 -5.63 -14.76 9.87
N ALA A 68 -6.37 -15.70 10.45
CA ALA A 68 -5.87 -16.93 11.04
C ALA A 68 -5.72 -18.06 10.00
N VAL A 69 -5.00 -19.10 10.39
CA VAL A 69 -4.91 -20.34 9.58
C VAL A 69 -6.31 -20.93 9.42
N GLY A 70 -6.67 -21.26 8.17
CA GLY A 70 -7.99 -21.75 7.78
C GLY A 70 -8.92 -20.68 7.21
N ASP A 71 -8.65 -19.41 7.49
CA ASP A 71 -9.49 -18.29 7.02
C ASP A 71 -9.38 -18.11 5.50
N THR A 72 -10.47 -17.60 4.93
CA THR A 72 -10.55 -17.30 3.51
C THR A 72 -9.99 -15.91 3.24
N VAL A 73 -9.18 -15.82 2.19
CA VAL A 73 -8.66 -14.58 1.62
C VAL A 73 -8.99 -14.51 0.14
N THR A 74 -9.03 -13.29 -0.40
CA THR A 74 -9.22 -13.04 -1.83
C THR A 74 -7.96 -12.43 -2.42
N LEU A 75 -7.53 -12.98 -3.55
CA LEU A 75 -6.35 -12.58 -4.30
C LEU A 75 -6.80 -11.90 -5.59
N PHE A 76 -6.46 -10.63 -5.73
CA PHE A 76 -6.62 -9.84 -6.95
C PHE A 76 -5.30 -9.86 -7.70
N TYR A 77 -5.22 -10.63 -8.78
CA TYR A 77 -3.99 -10.77 -9.56
C TYR A 77 -3.89 -9.70 -10.65
N PHE A 78 -2.71 -9.09 -10.74
CA PHE A 78 -2.40 -8.11 -11.78
C PHE A 78 -1.22 -8.64 -12.60
N PRO A 79 -1.49 -9.36 -13.71
CA PRO A 79 -0.45 -10.03 -14.50
C PRO A 79 0.58 -9.07 -15.10
N ASP A 80 0.18 -7.83 -15.39
CA ASP A 80 1.00 -6.73 -15.90
C ASP A 80 1.32 -5.67 -14.84
N GLY A 81 0.92 -5.91 -13.58
CA GLY A 81 1.03 -4.96 -12.48
C GLY A 81 0.06 -3.76 -12.55
N ALA A 82 -0.80 -3.68 -13.57
CA ALA A 82 -1.64 -2.49 -13.82
C ALA A 82 -3.13 -2.82 -13.92
N ASN A 83 -3.47 -3.92 -14.60
CA ASN A 83 -4.84 -4.30 -14.88
C ASN A 83 -5.20 -5.55 -14.08
N LEU A 84 -6.40 -5.54 -13.49
CA LEU A 84 -6.91 -6.73 -12.83
C LEU A 84 -7.11 -7.82 -13.88
N GLY A 85 -6.32 -8.89 -13.79
CA GLY A 85 -6.43 -10.04 -14.68
C GLY A 85 -7.44 -11.06 -14.18
N ARG A 86 -7.39 -11.39 -12.89
CA ARG A 86 -8.32 -12.37 -12.28
C ARG A 86 -8.42 -12.20 -10.77
N THR A 87 -9.53 -12.68 -10.23
CA THR A 87 -9.77 -12.80 -8.78
C THR A 87 -9.81 -14.27 -8.40
N ARG A 88 -9.23 -14.65 -7.25
CA ARG A 88 -9.27 -16.01 -6.72
C ARG A 88 -9.44 -16.01 -5.21
N ARG A 89 -10.18 -16.99 -4.69
CA ARG A 89 -10.24 -17.28 -3.26
C ARG A 89 -9.19 -18.33 -2.88
N ALA A 90 -8.58 -18.16 -1.72
CA ALA A 90 -7.66 -19.10 -1.12
C ALA A 90 -7.88 -19.17 0.39
N ARG A 91 -7.33 -20.18 1.04
CA ARG A 91 -7.19 -20.30 2.48
C ARG A 91 -5.77 -20.05 2.93
N ILE A 92 -5.65 -19.45 4.10
CA ILE A 92 -4.38 -19.35 4.82
C ILE A 92 -4.02 -20.74 5.35
N MET A 93 -2.98 -21.36 4.80
CA MET A 93 -2.51 -22.68 5.22
C MET A 93 -1.51 -22.58 6.36
N ARG A 94 -0.72 -21.51 6.37
CA ARG A 94 0.27 -21.23 7.40
C ARG A 94 0.41 -19.72 7.53
N ARG A 95 0.68 -19.26 8.75
CA ARG A 95 1.02 -17.88 9.08
C ARG A 95 2.30 -17.85 9.90
N GLN A 96 3.15 -16.86 9.66
CA GLN A 96 4.38 -16.63 10.41
C GLN A 96 4.59 -15.14 10.61
N ARG A 97 4.95 -14.71 11.81
CA ARG A 97 5.36 -13.32 12.05
C ARG A 97 6.84 -13.17 11.71
N PHE A 98 7.19 -12.10 11.01
CA PHE A 98 8.57 -11.73 10.78
C PHE A 98 8.88 -10.40 11.47
N LEU A 99 10.05 -10.34 12.10
CA LEU A 99 10.65 -9.12 12.61
C LEU A 99 11.99 -8.94 11.89
N PRO A 100 12.18 -7.85 11.13
CA PRO A 100 13.45 -7.59 10.46
C PRO A 100 14.56 -7.40 11.51
N PRO A 101 15.79 -7.88 11.25
CA PRO A 101 16.94 -7.47 12.04
C PRO A 101 17.08 -5.94 12.01
N THR A 102 17.49 -5.32 13.12
CA THR A 102 17.68 -3.85 13.21
C THR A 102 18.60 -3.29 12.12
N ALA A 103 19.47 -4.13 11.52
CA ALA A 103 20.40 -3.77 10.47
C ALA A 103 19.80 -3.75 9.04
N TRP A 104 18.56 -4.22 8.84
CA TRP A 104 17.95 -4.39 7.51
C TRP A 104 17.04 -3.23 7.08
N THR A 105 16.91 -2.18 7.89
CA THR A 105 16.10 -0.98 7.61
C THR A 105 16.57 -0.15 6.40
N ARG A 106 17.47 -0.67 5.56
CA ARG A 106 18.06 0.04 4.41
C ARG A 106 18.15 -0.79 3.13
N ALA A 107 17.83 -2.08 3.15
CA ALA A 107 17.92 -2.90 1.95
C ALA A 107 16.51 -3.15 1.42
N CYS A 108 16.35 -2.97 0.11
CA CYS A 108 15.16 -3.29 -0.68
C CYS A 108 14.86 -4.82 -0.72
N ASP A 109 15.21 -5.54 0.34
CA ASP A 109 15.14 -6.99 0.49
C ASP A 109 13.75 -7.41 0.98
N ASN A 110 12.67 -6.96 0.31
CA ASN A 110 11.26 -7.39 0.47
C ASN A 110 10.65 -7.57 1.88
N LEU A 111 11.39 -7.30 2.97
CA LEU A 111 11.08 -7.61 4.37
C LEU A 111 11.84 -6.63 5.29
N ALA A 112 11.77 -5.33 4.99
CA ALA A 112 12.48 -4.30 5.76
C ALA A 112 11.72 -3.84 7.02
N HIS A 113 10.42 -4.16 7.11
CA HIS A 113 9.53 -3.82 8.23
C HIS A 113 9.00 -5.05 8.94
N ALA A 114 8.47 -4.93 10.16
CA ALA A 114 7.76 -6.05 10.78
C ALA A 114 6.53 -6.43 9.94
N GLY A 115 6.06 -7.67 10.09
CA GLY A 115 4.87 -8.11 9.39
C GLY A 115 4.55 -9.58 9.51
N TRP A 116 3.81 -10.08 8.53
CA TRP A 116 3.33 -11.46 8.46
C TRP A 116 3.56 -12.09 7.10
N LEU A 117 3.97 -13.35 7.10
CA LEU A 117 4.05 -14.22 5.93
C LEU A 117 2.93 -15.26 5.97
N TYR A 118 2.27 -15.46 4.84
CA TYR A 118 1.16 -16.39 4.69
C TYR A 118 1.44 -17.37 3.55
N ASP A 119 1.38 -18.66 3.83
CA ASP A 119 1.33 -19.67 2.77
C ASP A 119 -0.13 -19.88 2.38
N LEU A 120 -0.46 -19.69 1.11
CA LEU A 120 -1.83 -19.78 0.60
C LEU A 120 -2.04 -21.07 -0.21
N ASP A 121 -3.24 -21.65 -0.16
CA ASP A 121 -3.62 -22.81 -0.99
C ASP A 121 -3.97 -22.45 -2.45
N ALA A 122 -3.31 -21.44 -3.00
CA ALA A 122 -3.42 -21.03 -4.40
C ALA A 122 -2.14 -21.40 -5.17
N PRO A 123 -2.19 -21.50 -6.51
CA PRO A 123 -1.01 -21.65 -7.33
C PRO A 123 -0.33 -20.29 -7.55
N ALA A 124 1.01 -20.27 -7.54
CA ALA A 124 1.83 -19.08 -7.78
C ALA A 124 1.78 -18.70 -9.28
N THR A 125 0.79 -17.90 -9.65
CA THR A 125 0.38 -17.75 -11.05
C THR A 125 0.47 -16.32 -11.57
N SER A 126 1.03 -15.39 -10.80
CA SER A 126 1.38 -14.02 -11.22
C SER A 126 2.41 -13.43 -10.26
N SER A 127 3.23 -12.51 -10.77
CA SER A 127 4.27 -11.77 -10.06
C SER A 127 3.73 -10.76 -9.06
N PHE A 128 2.47 -10.35 -9.18
CA PHE A 128 1.83 -9.40 -8.29
C PHE A 128 0.36 -9.75 -8.03
N ALA A 129 -0.01 -9.75 -6.76
CA ALA A 129 -1.41 -9.77 -6.37
C ALA A 129 -1.60 -9.04 -5.05
N VAL A 130 -2.75 -8.38 -4.92
CA VAL A 130 -3.23 -7.88 -3.63
C VAL A 130 -4.07 -8.97 -2.99
N VAL A 131 -3.75 -9.31 -1.76
CA VAL A 131 -4.44 -10.31 -0.95
C VAL A 131 -5.18 -9.58 0.16
N VAL A 132 -6.50 -9.74 0.22
CA VAL A 132 -7.36 -9.10 1.21
C VAL A 132 -8.09 -10.17 2.03
N PRO A 133 -8.50 -9.87 3.27
CA PRO A 133 -9.25 -10.82 4.08
C PRO A 133 -10.67 -10.97 3.58
N GLY A 134 -11.23 -12.18 3.67
CA GLY A 134 -12.61 -12.47 3.27
C GLY A 134 -12.76 -12.93 1.81
N ALA A 135 -14.02 -13.07 1.39
CA ALA A 135 -14.42 -13.73 0.14
C ALA A 135 -15.03 -12.73 -0.87
N HIS A 136 -14.19 -11.90 -1.46
CA HIS A 136 -14.60 -10.79 -2.33
C HIS A 136 -14.93 -11.25 -3.75
N GLY A 137 -15.88 -10.56 -4.38
CA GLY A 137 -16.11 -10.62 -5.82
C GLY A 137 -15.05 -9.84 -6.61
N ALA A 138 -15.12 -9.90 -7.95
CA ALA A 138 -14.30 -9.04 -8.79
C ALA A 138 -14.67 -7.57 -8.53
N PRO A 139 -13.70 -6.67 -8.26
CA PRO A 139 -13.97 -5.27 -8.04
C PRO A 139 -14.61 -4.65 -9.26
N VAL A 140 -15.62 -3.83 -9.04
CA VAL A 140 -16.32 -3.08 -10.11
C VAL A 140 -16.06 -1.59 -9.97
N PHE A 141 -16.17 -0.87 -11.08
CA PHE A 141 -16.24 0.59 -11.04
C PHE A 141 -17.67 1.02 -10.69
N ARG A 142 -17.80 1.91 -9.71
CA ARG A 142 -19.02 2.68 -9.47
C ARG A 142 -18.76 4.16 -9.73
N ALA A 143 -19.71 4.79 -10.41
CA ALA A 143 -19.66 6.23 -10.61
C ALA A 143 -19.80 6.96 -9.25
N PRO A 144 -18.98 7.99 -8.99
CA PRO A 144 -19.12 8.78 -7.78
C PRO A 144 -20.44 9.56 -7.77
N PRO A 145 -20.97 9.93 -6.59
CA PRO A 145 -22.13 10.80 -6.50
C PRO A 145 -21.87 12.12 -7.24
N PRO A 146 -22.85 12.68 -7.99
CA PRO A 146 -22.63 13.85 -8.84
C PRO A 146 -22.06 15.06 -8.11
N MET A 147 -22.48 15.27 -6.87
CA MET A 147 -22.05 16.40 -6.04
C MET A 147 -20.72 16.19 -5.32
N ALA A 148 -20.24 14.94 -5.21
CA ALA A 148 -19.05 14.63 -4.42
C ALA A 148 -17.80 15.32 -4.96
N ALA A 149 -17.62 15.37 -6.28
CA ALA A 149 -16.48 16.04 -6.90
C ALA A 149 -16.49 17.56 -6.71
N ALA A 150 -17.65 18.20 -6.87
CA ALA A 150 -17.75 19.65 -6.68
C ALA A 150 -17.58 20.02 -5.19
N GLY A 151 -18.21 19.26 -4.29
CA GLY A 151 -18.19 19.54 -2.85
C GLY A 151 -16.88 19.21 -2.15
N ALA A 152 -16.11 18.23 -2.64
CA ALA A 152 -14.79 17.90 -2.08
C ALA A 152 -13.71 18.91 -2.48
N ARG A 153 -13.87 19.60 -3.62
CA ARG A 153 -12.92 20.57 -4.14
C ARG A 153 -12.46 21.62 -3.13
N PRO A 154 -13.33 22.37 -2.41
CA PRO A 154 -12.88 23.38 -1.45
C PRO A 154 -12.02 22.79 -0.32
N PHE A 155 -12.36 21.60 0.19
CA PHE A 155 -11.56 20.94 1.23
C PHE A 155 -10.21 20.47 0.71
N PHE A 156 -10.17 19.96 -0.52
CA PHE A 156 -8.93 19.59 -1.18
C PHE A 156 -8.02 20.81 -1.40
N LEU A 157 -8.56 21.93 -1.89
CA LEU A 157 -7.77 23.15 -2.12
C LEU A 157 -7.23 23.74 -0.83
N ALA A 158 -8.06 23.82 0.23
CA ALA A 158 -7.58 24.26 1.54
C ALA A 158 -6.45 23.36 2.07
N TRP A 159 -6.53 22.05 1.83
CA TRP A 159 -5.45 21.13 2.16
C TRP A 159 -4.21 21.35 1.29
N ALA A 160 -4.38 21.55 -0.02
CA ALA A 160 -3.30 21.85 -0.95
C ALA A 160 -2.56 23.15 -0.57
N ASP A 161 -3.27 24.19 -0.13
CA ASP A 161 -2.69 25.44 0.35
C ASP A 161 -1.87 25.23 1.64
N SER A 162 -2.35 24.38 2.55
CA SER A 162 -1.57 23.97 3.73
C SER A 162 -0.29 23.20 3.35
N VAL A 163 -0.34 22.38 2.31
CA VAL A 163 0.83 21.68 1.77
C VAL A 163 1.80 22.67 1.14
N TRP A 164 1.28 23.63 0.36
CA TRP A 164 2.06 24.71 -0.22
C TRP A 164 2.82 25.51 0.84
N GLN A 165 2.18 25.88 1.97
CA GLN A 165 2.87 26.63 3.03
C GLN A 165 4.10 25.90 3.59
N ARG A 166 4.02 24.57 3.74
CA ARG A 166 5.18 23.76 4.16
C ARG A 166 6.25 23.71 3.08
N TYR A 167 5.83 23.61 1.81
CA TYR A 167 6.73 23.66 0.67
C TYR A 167 7.46 25.01 0.59
N GLU A 168 6.73 26.12 0.65
CA GLU A 168 7.29 27.47 0.63
C GLU A 168 8.31 27.70 1.76
N ALA A 169 8.02 27.21 2.97
CA ALA A 169 8.93 27.29 4.10
C ALA A 169 10.26 26.56 3.86
N LYS A 170 10.26 25.42 3.13
CA LYS A 170 11.47 24.63 2.80
C LYS A 170 12.44 25.40 1.89
N TYR A 171 11.92 26.23 0.99
CA TYR A 171 12.75 26.96 0.01
C TYR A 171 13.01 28.41 0.39
N SER A 172 12.44 28.88 1.51
CA SER A 172 12.69 30.24 2.00
C SER A 172 14.15 30.42 2.44
N PRO A 173 14.77 31.59 2.20
CA PRO A 173 14.19 32.80 1.61
C PRO A 173 14.15 32.78 0.07
N MET A 174 13.11 33.39 -0.51
CA MET A 174 12.92 33.53 -1.97
C MET A 174 12.42 34.93 -2.32
N THR A 175 12.74 35.40 -3.54
CA THR A 175 12.14 36.62 -4.10
C THR A 175 10.66 36.43 -4.43
N ASP A 176 9.88 37.50 -4.47
CA ASP A 176 8.45 37.44 -4.81
C ASP A 176 8.19 36.81 -6.19
N ARG A 177 9.07 37.08 -7.15
CA ARG A 177 9.00 36.47 -8.49
C ARG A 177 9.20 34.96 -8.46
N GLN A 178 10.17 34.47 -7.67
CA GLN A 178 10.40 33.03 -7.51
C GLN A 178 9.24 32.36 -6.80
N ARG A 179 8.72 32.98 -5.74
CA ARG A 179 7.55 32.50 -4.99
C ARG A 179 6.32 32.35 -5.89
N ALA A 180 5.99 33.38 -6.67
CA ALA A 180 4.86 33.35 -7.60
C ALA A 180 5.03 32.22 -8.64
N THR A 181 6.23 32.09 -9.23
CA THR A 181 6.52 31.04 -10.22
C THR A 181 6.36 29.63 -9.61
N MET A 182 6.86 29.43 -8.40
CA MET A 182 6.72 28.14 -7.69
C MET A 182 5.27 27.82 -7.33
N TYR A 183 4.49 28.83 -6.95
CA TYR A 183 3.06 28.66 -6.66
C TYR A 183 2.30 28.15 -7.90
N TYR A 184 2.50 28.79 -9.06
CA TYR A 184 1.90 28.33 -10.31
C TYR A 184 2.34 26.90 -10.69
N ASN A 185 3.61 26.55 -10.47
CA ASN A 185 4.10 25.20 -10.74
C ASN A 185 3.46 24.14 -9.83
N PHE A 186 3.22 24.49 -8.56
CA PHE A 186 2.57 23.63 -7.58
C PHE A 186 1.09 23.44 -7.90
N HIS A 187 0.35 24.53 -8.06
CA HIS A 187 -1.09 24.51 -8.29
C HIS A 187 -1.50 24.28 -9.75
N SER A 188 -0.53 24.20 -10.67
CA SER A 188 -0.70 24.10 -12.14
C SER A 188 -1.44 25.28 -12.78
N ASP A 189 -1.54 25.29 -14.11
CA ASP A 189 -2.16 26.38 -14.89
C ASP A 189 -3.63 26.64 -14.51
N SER A 190 -4.36 25.63 -14.03
CA SER A 190 -5.74 25.73 -13.56
C SER A 190 -5.88 26.22 -12.11
N LEU A 191 -4.76 26.46 -11.42
CA LEU A 191 -4.71 26.84 -10.00
C LEU A 191 -5.50 25.90 -9.06
N ASP A 192 -5.66 24.64 -9.44
CA ASP A 192 -6.49 23.67 -8.72
C ASP A 192 -5.67 22.51 -8.14
N ALA A 193 -4.34 22.62 -8.16
CA ALA A 193 -3.41 21.59 -7.70
C ALA A 193 -3.65 20.20 -8.31
N GLY A 194 -4.19 20.15 -9.53
CA GLY A 194 -4.48 18.91 -10.24
C GLY A 194 -5.80 18.24 -9.84
N TRP A 195 -6.67 18.93 -9.11
CA TRP A 195 -8.00 18.43 -8.72
C TRP A 195 -8.80 17.89 -9.91
N HIS A 196 -8.84 18.60 -11.04
CA HIS A 196 -9.58 18.18 -12.23
C HIS A 196 -9.14 16.82 -12.80
N ARG A 197 -7.94 16.34 -12.46
CA ARG A 197 -7.41 15.03 -12.87
C ARG A 197 -7.67 13.94 -11.84
N THR A 198 -8.12 14.31 -10.65
CA THR A 198 -8.36 13.38 -9.55
C THR A 198 -9.63 12.59 -9.85
N ARG A 199 -9.47 11.28 -9.97
CA ARG A 199 -10.59 10.37 -10.20
C ARG A 199 -11.22 9.98 -8.87
N LEU A 200 -12.52 10.24 -8.73
CA LEU A 200 -13.32 9.74 -7.63
C LEU A 200 -13.96 8.40 -8.00
N TRP A 201 -13.99 7.50 -7.03
CA TRP A 201 -14.66 6.19 -7.12
C TRP A 201 -15.89 6.21 -6.23
N GLY A 202 -17.05 5.86 -6.77
CA GLY A 202 -18.27 5.73 -5.97
C GLY A 202 -18.22 4.52 -5.04
N VAL A 203 -18.85 4.65 -3.88
CA VAL A 203 -18.91 3.62 -2.84
C VAL A 203 -20.30 3.67 -2.21
N ASN A 204 -20.98 2.53 -2.14
CA ASN A 204 -22.17 2.39 -1.31
C ASN A 204 -21.75 2.28 0.15
N GLY A 205 -22.38 3.05 1.02
CA GLY A 205 -22.10 3.06 2.45
C GLY A 205 -23.32 2.68 3.29
N PRO A 206 -23.21 2.80 4.62
CA PRO A 206 -24.28 2.43 5.55
C PRO A 206 -25.56 3.23 5.29
N ASP A 207 -26.71 2.63 5.64
CA ASP A 207 -28.04 3.23 5.55
C ASP A 207 -28.43 3.73 4.14
N GLY A 208 -27.83 3.16 3.09
CA GLY A 208 -28.08 3.54 1.70
C GLY A 208 -27.42 4.86 1.29
N HIS A 209 -26.57 5.45 2.16
CA HIS A 209 -25.79 6.62 1.81
C HIS A 209 -24.74 6.28 0.76
N ARG A 210 -24.43 7.26 -0.10
CA ARG A 210 -23.38 7.12 -1.11
C ARG A 210 -22.18 7.97 -0.75
N TYR A 211 -21.01 7.42 -0.99
CA TYR A 211 -19.72 8.02 -0.71
C TYR A 211 -18.88 8.02 -1.98
N ALA A 212 -17.76 8.73 -1.92
CA ALA A 212 -16.70 8.60 -2.90
C ALA A 212 -15.34 8.51 -2.23
N VAL A 213 -14.42 7.83 -2.90
CA VAL A 213 -13.03 7.69 -2.47
C VAL A 213 -12.11 8.18 -3.55
N PHE A 214 -11.05 8.87 -3.15
CA PHE A 214 -9.98 9.29 -4.05
C PHE A 214 -8.63 9.30 -3.33
N SER A 215 -7.58 9.09 -4.10
CA SER A 215 -6.18 9.19 -3.66
C SER A 215 -5.50 10.30 -4.46
N VAL A 216 -4.68 11.10 -3.80
CA VAL A 216 -3.99 12.26 -4.37
C VAL A 216 -2.52 12.29 -4.02
N TRP A 217 -1.74 12.91 -4.89
CA TRP A 217 -0.32 13.14 -4.75
C TRP A 217 0.00 14.61 -5.04
N MET A 218 0.58 15.31 -4.06
CA MET A 218 0.97 16.72 -4.15
C MET A 218 2.40 16.88 -4.63
N ARG A 219 2.66 17.97 -5.37
CA ARG A 219 3.96 18.30 -5.96
C ARG A 219 4.80 19.17 -5.01
N ASP A 220 5.09 18.66 -3.82
CA ASP A 220 5.68 19.43 -2.71
C ASP A 220 7.11 19.03 -2.34
N ASP A 221 7.75 18.16 -3.12
CA ASP A 221 9.19 17.97 -3.06
C ASP A 221 9.72 17.68 -4.45
N GLN A 222 10.73 18.43 -4.89
CA GLN A 222 11.40 18.20 -6.17
C GLN A 222 12.90 17.96 -5.99
N THR A 223 13.40 17.92 -4.75
CA THR A 223 14.85 17.77 -4.51
C THR A 223 15.38 16.36 -4.83
N ASP A 224 14.52 15.34 -4.80
CA ASP A 224 14.83 13.95 -5.15
C ASP A 224 14.03 13.44 -6.37
N GLY A 225 13.23 14.31 -7.00
CA GLY A 225 12.38 13.95 -8.14
C GLY A 225 11.12 13.16 -7.77
N THR A 226 10.81 12.96 -6.49
CA THR A 226 9.61 12.24 -6.04
C THR A 226 8.65 13.16 -5.29
N ALA A 227 7.37 13.08 -5.61
CA ALA A 227 6.34 13.80 -4.89
C ALA A 227 6.20 13.20 -3.47
N ASN A 228 5.94 14.00 -2.42
CA ASN A 228 6.10 13.49 -1.04
C ASN A 228 4.83 13.57 -0.18
N THR A 229 3.95 14.55 -0.38
CA THR A 229 2.67 14.58 0.32
C THR A 229 1.57 13.86 -0.45
N THR A 230 1.13 12.73 0.10
CA THR A 230 0.03 11.92 -0.41
C THR A 230 -1.10 11.78 0.59
N ALA A 231 -2.33 11.64 0.10
CA ALA A 231 -3.47 11.35 0.96
C ALA A 231 -4.55 10.56 0.21
N THR A 232 -5.27 9.72 0.96
CA THR A 232 -6.47 9.03 0.50
C THR A 232 -7.65 9.47 1.36
N TRP A 233 -8.74 9.84 0.71
CA TRP A 233 -9.90 10.47 1.34
C TRP A 233 -11.15 9.66 1.04
N VAL A 234 -12.02 9.56 2.05
CA VAL A 234 -13.42 9.17 1.87
C VAL A 234 -14.26 10.42 2.10
N VAL A 235 -15.11 10.73 1.14
CA VAL A 235 -16.07 11.84 1.21
C VAL A 235 -17.49 11.31 1.12
N ASN A 236 -18.44 11.98 1.77
CA ASN A 236 -19.85 11.65 1.60
C ASN A 236 -20.38 12.11 0.23
N GLY A 237 -21.65 11.84 -0.06
CA GLY A 237 -22.27 12.18 -1.35
C GLY A 237 -22.30 13.67 -1.69
N TRP A 238 -22.12 14.54 -0.68
CA TRP A 238 -21.99 15.99 -0.84
C TRP A 238 -20.54 16.46 -0.94
N GLY A 239 -19.56 15.56 -0.83
CA GLY A 239 -18.14 15.89 -0.91
C GLY A 239 -17.49 16.27 0.42
N TYR A 240 -18.19 16.20 1.55
CA TYR A 240 -17.56 16.46 2.85
C TYR A 240 -16.65 15.30 3.25
N PRO A 241 -15.40 15.56 3.68
CA PRO A 241 -14.50 14.52 4.17
C PRO A 241 -15.05 13.86 5.42
N VAL A 242 -15.13 12.53 5.41
CA VAL A 242 -15.56 11.71 6.56
C VAL A 242 -14.43 10.83 7.09
N ALA A 243 -13.42 10.55 6.27
CA ALA A 243 -12.19 9.90 6.70
C ALA A 243 -11.03 10.29 5.78
N ARG A 244 -9.82 10.26 6.32
CA ARG A 244 -8.58 10.55 5.59
C ARG A 244 -7.43 9.73 6.17
N ALA A 245 -6.60 9.21 5.28
CA ALA A 245 -5.32 8.62 5.62
C ALA A 245 -4.19 9.36 4.91
N THR A 246 -3.03 9.38 5.56
CA THR A 246 -1.76 9.80 4.95
C THR A 246 -1.25 8.65 4.09
N GLY A 247 -0.79 8.96 2.87
CA GLY A 247 -0.47 7.92 1.88
C GLY A 247 -1.40 7.99 0.68
N ASN A 248 -0.95 7.51 -0.48
CA ASN A 248 -1.79 7.26 -1.64
C ASN A 248 -1.84 5.77 -1.89
N VAL A 249 -3.02 5.29 -2.26
CA VAL A 249 -3.23 3.93 -2.72
C VAL A 249 -3.82 3.95 -4.12
N ASP A 250 -3.48 2.94 -4.90
CA ASP A 250 -4.24 2.63 -6.10
C ASP A 250 -5.59 2.11 -5.69
N ILE A 251 -6.64 2.57 -6.37
CA ILE A 251 -8.00 2.09 -6.19
C ILE A 251 -8.33 1.23 -7.41
N TYR A 252 -8.63 -0.04 -7.17
CA TYR A 252 -8.94 -1.02 -8.22
C TYR A 252 -10.45 -1.18 -8.45
N GLY A 253 -11.26 -0.77 -7.49
CA GLY A 253 -12.71 -0.82 -7.57
C GLY A 253 -13.34 -1.08 -6.22
N VAL A 254 -14.61 -1.42 -6.24
CA VAL A 254 -15.39 -1.78 -5.06
C VAL A 254 -15.93 -3.20 -5.16
N SER A 255 -16.06 -3.86 -4.02
CA SER A 255 -16.70 -5.18 -3.87
C SER A 255 -17.69 -5.08 -2.72
N ASP A 256 -18.78 -5.86 -2.77
CA ASP A 256 -19.69 -6.04 -1.63
C ASP A 256 -19.53 -7.51 -1.22
N SER A 257 -18.69 -7.73 -0.21
CA SER A 257 -18.14 -9.06 0.06
C SER A 257 -19.07 -9.95 0.89
N ASP A 258 -19.91 -9.35 1.74
CA ASP A 258 -20.87 -10.03 2.60
C ASP A 258 -22.34 -9.81 2.18
N GLY A 259 -22.59 -8.99 1.14
CA GLY A 259 -23.92 -8.76 0.59
C GLY A 259 -24.77 -7.84 1.46
N ASP A 260 -24.15 -7.07 2.37
CA ASP A 260 -24.85 -6.14 3.26
C ASP A 260 -25.22 -4.82 2.56
N GLY A 261 -24.79 -4.64 1.31
CA GLY A 261 -25.04 -3.45 0.50
C GLY A 261 -24.04 -2.32 0.74
N ILE A 262 -23.04 -2.53 1.60
CA ILE A 262 -21.92 -1.63 1.87
C ILE A 262 -20.71 -2.12 1.07
N ASP A 263 -20.18 -1.26 0.23
CA ASP A 263 -19.02 -1.59 -0.58
C ASP A 263 -17.72 -1.48 0.25
N GLU A 264 -16.84 -2.49 0.13
CA GLU A 264 -15.42 -2.35 0.42
C GLU A 264 -14.65 -1.87 -0.82
N VAL A 265 -13.76 -0.91 -0.62
CA VAL A 265 -12.87 -0.41 -1.68
C VAL A 265 -11.59 -1.23 -1.70
N VAL A 266 -11.32 -1.88 -2.82
CA VAL A 266 -10.12 -2.68 -3.03
C VAL A 266 -8.98 -1.78 -3.51
N THR A 267 -7.87 -1.79 -2.77
CA THR A 267 -6.73 -0.89 -2.98
C THR A 267 -5.39 -1.63 -3.00
N SER A 268 -4.31 -0.97 -3.42
CA SER A 268 -2.96 -1.56 -3.39
C SER A 268 -2.42 -1.87 -2.00
N ALA A 269 -2.96 -1.24 -0.96
CA ALA A 269 -2.57 -1.47 0.43
C ALA A 269 -3.57 -2.35 1.21
N GLY A 270 -4.70 -2.74 0.61
CA GLY A 270 -5.75 -3.53 1.25
C GLY A 270 -7.16 -2.98 1.00
N LEU A 271 -8.01 -2.97 2.03
CA LEU A 271 -9.41 -2.57 1.96
C LEU A 271 -9.66 -1.24 2.68
N ILE A 272 -10.38 -0.33 2.05
CA ILE A 272 -11.12 0.72 2.76
C ILE A 272 -12.53 0.18 3.00
N ARG A 273 -12.96 0.10 4.26
CA ARG A 273 -14.26 -0.51 4.60
C ARG A 273 -14.92 0.18 5.79
N TRP A 274 -16.22 0.00 5.90
CA TRP A 274 -16.96 0.34 7.10
C TRP A 274 -16.71 -0.72 8.19
N ASP A 275 -16.57 -0.29 9.45
CA ASP A 275 -16.43 -1.20 10.61
C ASP A 275 -17.67 -1.25 11.50
N GLY A 276 -18.77 -0.61 11.08
CA GLY A 276 -19.98 -0.40 11.88
C GLY A 276 -20.08 1.00 12.49
N ASN A 277 -18.97 1.76 12.58
CA ASN A 277 -18.94 3.08 13.19
C ASN A 277 -18.19 4.14 12.37
N ALA A 278 -17.14 3.75 11.65
CA ALA A 278 -16.34 4.65 10.83
C ALA A 278 -15.76 3.94 9.60
N TRP A 279 -15.42 4.74 8.58
CA TRP A 279 -14.59 4.28 7.48
C TRP A 279 -13.16 4.04 7.99
N ARG A 280 -12.68 2.81 7.82
CA ARG A 280 -11.31 2.41 8.12
C ARG A 280 -10.51 2.35 6.84
N LEU A 281 -9.32 2.95 6.87
CA LEU A 281 -8.40 2.97 5.74
C LEU A 281 -7.17 2.11 6.09
N PRO A 282 -6.58 1.41 5.11
CA PRO A 282 -5.35 0.68 5.33
C PRO A 282 -4.19 1.67 5.56
N GLU A 283 -3.22 1.24 6.35
CA GLU A 283 -1.95 1.96 6.46
C GLU A 283 -1.19 1.86 5.13
N VAL A 284 -0.63 2.98 4.68
CA VAL A 284 0.14 3.05 3.44
C VAL A 284 1.61 3.16 3.81
N TYR A 285 2.36 2.09 3.56
CA TYR A 285 3.80 2.06 3.79
C TYR A 285 4.51 2.97 2.79
N ARG A 286 5.00 4.11 3.28
CA ARG A 286 5.75 5.11 2.50
C ARG A 286 7.24 4.79 2.37
N ASP A 287 7.78 3.98 3.27
CA ASP A 287 9.22 3.75 3.41
C ASP A 287 9.73 2.52 2.63
N GLU A 288 8.88 1.86 1.84
CA GLU A 288 9.28 0.68 1.06
C GLU A 288 9.37 0.99 -0.45
N PRO A 289 10.56 1.34 -0.97
CA PRO A 289 10.77 1.62 -2.40
C PRO A 289 10.59 0.40 -3.32
N CYS A 290 10.31 -0.78 -2.76
CA CYS A 290 10.26 -2.06 -3.47
C CYS A 290 8.88 -2.74 -3.51
N MET A 291 7.86 -2.19 -2.85
CA MET A 291 6.50 -2.56 -3.23
C MET A 291 6.30 -2.05 -4.67
N LEU A 292 5.78 -2.93 -5.54
CA LEU A 292 5.29 -2.56 -6.87
C LEU A 292 4.06 -1.66 -6.67
N HIS A 293 4.30 -0.44 -6.22
CA HIS A 293 3.34 0.63 -6.36
C HIS A 293 3.19 0.84 -7.85
N ARG A 294 1.95 1.04 -8.30
CA ARG A 294 1.80 1.99 -9.40
C ARG A 294 2.31 3.30 -8.81
N VAL A 295 3.59 3.58 -9.01
CA VAL A 295 3.99 4.96 -9.17
C VAL A 295 3.12 5.39 -10.35
N THR A 296 1.99 6.03 -10.06
CA THR A 296 1.38 6.91 -11.05
C THR A 296 2.53 7.84 -11.38
N GLY A 297 3.21 7.55 -12.48
CA GLY A 297 4.25 8.43 -12.97
C GLY A 297 3.68 9.84 -12.97
N PRO A 298 4.53 10.85 -12.74
CA PRO A 298 4.06 12.22 -12.82
C PRO A 298 3.29 12.40 -14.14
N PRO A 299 2.21 13.21 -14.16
CA PRO A 299 1.30 13.31 -15.30
C PRO A 299 2.05 13.45 -16.64
N PRO A 300 1.48 12.94 -17.76
CA PRO A 300 2.09 13.09 -19.08
C PRO A 300 2.59 14.52 -19.31
N GLY A 301 3.88 14.67 -19.60
CA GLY A 301 4.55 15.98 -19.76
C GLY A 301 5.57 16.35 -18.68
N TRP A 302 5.82 15.49 -17.69
CA TRP A 302 6.89 15.73 -16.71
C TRP A 302 8.29 15.51 -17.31
N ARG A 303 9.22 16.42 -16.98
CA ARG A 303 10.67 16.26 -17.17
C ARG A 303 11.40 16.70 -15.89
N PRO A 304 12.46 15.99 -15.46
CA PRO A 304 13.29 16.38 -14.32
C PRO A 304 14.03 17.69 -14.54
#